data_AF-A0A9P5TKF2-F1
#
_entry.id   AF-A0A9P5TKF2-F1
#
_cell.length_a   1.000
_cell.length_b   1.000
_cell.length_c   1.000
_cell.angle_alpha   90.00
_cell.angle_beta   90.00
_cell.angle_gamma   90.00
#
_symmetry.space_group_name_H-M   'P 1'
#
loop_
_entity.id
_entity.type
_entity.pdbx_description
1 polymer ?
#
loop_
_entity_poly.entity_id
_entity_poly.type
_entity_poly.pdbx_seq_one_letter_code
_entity_poly.pdbx_strand_id
1 'polypeptide(L)'
;MAPTHSKPIQGPTDPESQHSQKRKHILSSRIASTDNMDKDAVKHRKVEAAESAPAQKPPSRAASVEEVEDEDAQHCRNAGLPHNPESLLEAVNGGNDDYFFLNLAATEKAAASAEKDIIEIEDGSESESEGKQEETDEELLERLRKGWHAPIYGFFKPKVKIVQVKVREGADTVLRCCLEFCCGATHCKGKGNDPRRVRRYLDKGDKMSMKNLCMHAIACWGKALVEKADETQSIAST
;
A
#
# COMPACT_ATOMS: atom_id res chain seq x y z
N MET A 1 70.62 -17.70 12.65
CA MET A 1 70.10 -16.65 13.54
C MET A 1 69.54 -15.54 12.65
N ALA A 2 68.22 -15.42 12.58
CA ALA A 2 67.53 -14.45 11.71
C ALA A 2 66.83 -13.38 12.59
N PRO A 3 67.00 -12.07 12.33
CA PRO A 3 66.36 -11.02 13.11
C PRO A 3 64.90 -10.83 12.68
N THR A 4 63.98 -11.05 13.63
CA THR A 4 62.56 -10.75 13.48
C THR A 4 62.32 -9.27 13.81
N HIS A 5 61.97 -8.47 12.81
CA HIS A 5 61.50 -7.09 13.01
C HIS A 5 59.99 -7.09 13.29
N SER A 6 59.63 -6.95 14.56
CA SER A 6 58.25 -6.67 15.00
C SER A 6 57.89 -5.22 14.67
N LYS A 7 56.83 -5.02 13.88
CA LYS A 7 56.23 -3.69 13.64
C LYS A 7 55.20 -3.38 14.73
N PRO A 8 55.10 -2.13 15.20
CA PRO A 8 54.12 -1.73 16.21
C PRO A 8 52.71 -1.65 15.61
N ILE A 9 51.74 -2.15 16.38
CA ILE A 9 50.30 -2.10 16.11
C ILE A 9 49.82 -0.66 16.35
N GLN A 10 49.31 -0.01 15.32
CA GLN A 10 48.65 1.30 15.43
C GLN A 10 47.24 1.09 16.01
N GLY A 11 46.92 1.84 17.07
CA GLY A 11 45.61 1.81 17.73
C GLY A 11 44.51 2.49 16.91
N PRO A 12 43.23 2.26 17.28
CA PRO A 12 42.09 2.78 16.56
C PRO A 12 41.97 4.31 16.72
N THR A 13 42.07 5.03 15.61
CA THR A 13 41.73 6.45 15.49
C THR A 13 40.20 6.61 15.50
N ASP A 14 39.70 7.35 16.49
CA ASP A 14 38.31 7.79 16.58
C ASP A 14 37.92 8.67 15.37
N PRO A 15 36.75 8.44 14.73
CA PRO A 15 36.27 9.34 13.69
C PRO A 15 35.69 10.63 14.29
N GLU A 16 36.40 11.71 13.99
CA GLU A 16 36.07 13.11 14.25
C GLU A 16 34.66 13.48 13.77
N SER A 17 33.90 14.11 14.67
CA SER A 17 32.53 14.58 14.49
C SER A 17 32.45 15.64 13.39
N GLN A 18 31.99 15.26 12.20
CA GLN A 18 31.72 16.20 11.12
C GLN A 18 30.38 16.93 11.34
N HIS A 19 30.53 18.21 11.62
CA HIS A 19 29.53 19.26 11.74
C HIS A 19 28.59 19.29 10.52
N SER A 20 27.34 18.84 10.69
CA SER A 20 26.33 18.84 9.63
C SER A 20 25.82 20.26 9.39
N GLN A 21 26.29 20.89 8.31
CA GLN A 21 25.80 22.18 7.87
C GLN A 21 24.34 22.07 7.41
N LYS A 22 23.42 22.62 8.20
CA LYS A 22 21.99 22.73 7.89
C LYS A 22 21.79 23.67 6.69
N ARG A 23 21.74 23.12 5.47
CA ARG A 23 21.27 23.87 4.29
C ARG A 23 19.75 24.03 4.39
N LYS A 24 19.30 25.25 4.70
CA LYS A 24 17.89 25.63 4.67
C LYS A 24 17.44 25.68 3.22
N HIS A 25 16.65 24.71 2.79
CA HIS A 25 16.02 24.70 1.48
C HIS A 25 14.85 25.68 1.49
N ILE A 26 15.02 26.83 0.83
CA ILE A 26 13.95 27.81 0.65
C ILE A 26 13.03 27.26 -0.45
N LEU A 27 11.87 26.73 -0.07
CA LEU A 27 10.82 26.34 -1.02
C LEU A 27 10.14 27.61 -1.54
N SER A 28 10.34 27.89 -2.83
CA SER A 28 9.65 28.95 -3.57
C SER A 28 8.15 28.62 -3.66
N SER A 29 7.33 29.28 -2.85
CA SER A 29 5.87 29.17 -2.81
C SER A 29 5.19 29.96 -3.95
N ARG A 30 5.38 29.53 -5.20
CA ARG A 30 4.71 30.14 -6.38
C ARG A 30 4.24 29.11 -7.41
N ILE A 31 3.26 28.27 -7.07
CA ILE A 31 2.55 27.46 -8.10
C ILE A 31 1.04 27.33 -7.85
N ALA A 32 0.44 28.11 -6.94
CA ALA A 32 -1.02 28.18 -6.82
C ALA A 32 -1.54 29.45 -7.51
N SER A 33 -1.66 29.40 -8.84
CA SER A 33 -2.45 30.38 -9.61
C SER A 33 -3.53 29.59 -10.34
N THR A 34 -4.76 29.67 -9.82
CA THR A 34 -5.92 28.89 -10.28
C THR A 34 -6.73 29.58 -11.39
N ASP A 35 -6.14 30.54 -12.11
CA ASP A 35 -6.88 31.46 -12.98
C ASP A 35 -6.88 31.11 -14.48
N ASN A 36 -6.37 29.95 -14.92
CA ASN A 36 -6.30 29.60 -16.35
C ASN A 36 -7.16 28.37 -16.73
N MET A 37 -8.44 28.37 -16.35
CA MET A 37 -9.41 27.40 -16.90
C MET A 37 -10.48 28.16 -17.70
N ASP A 38 -10.29 28.16 -19.01
CA ASP A 38 -11.21 28.69 -20.02
C ASP A 38 -12.48 27.81 -20.06
N LYS A 39 -13.63 28.37 -19.69
CA LYS A 39 -14.89 27.61 -19.47
C LYS A 39 -15.66 27.29 -20.75
N ASP A 40 -15.23 27.82 -21.90
CA ASP A 40 -15.99 27.75 -23.14
C ASP A 40 -15.56 26.61 -24.10
N ALA A 41 -14.64 25.73 -23.69
CA ALA A 41 -14.11 24.67 -24.57
C ALA A 41 -14.93 23.38 -24.63
N VAL A 42 -16.06 23.26 -23.92
CA VAL A 42 -16.89 22.04 -23.96
C VAL A 42 -17.87 22.08 -25.14
N LYS A 43 -17.36 21.75 -26.33
CA LYS A 43 -18.20 21.49 -27.51
C LYS A 43 -19.06 20.25 -27.27
N HIS A 44 -20.36 20.49 -27.15
CA HIS A 44 -21.41 19.47 -27.15
C HIS A 44 -21.29 18.56 -28.38
N ARG A 45 -20.89 17.30 -28.16
CA ARG A 45 -21.04 16.25 -29.17
C ARG A 45 -22.46 15.70 -29.06
N LYS A 46 -23.32 16.16 -29.96
CA LYS A 46 -24.68 15.67 -30.19
C LYS A 46 -24.60 14.20 -30.62
N VAL A 47 -25.06 13.30 -29.76
CA VAL A 47 -25.22 11.87 -30.08
C VAL A 47 -26.66 11.70 -30.55
N GLU A 48 -26.83 11.51 -31.86
CA GLU A 48 -28.11 11.15 -32.44
C GLU A 48 -28.36 9.65 -32.25
N ALA A 49 -29.56 9.33 -31.77
CA ALA A 49 -30.05 7.98 -31.58
C ALA A 49 -30.29 7.33 -32.95
N ALA A 50 -29.72 6.15 -33.16
CA ALA A 50 -30.08 5.26 -34.25
C ALA A 50 -30.54 3.92 -33.65
N GLU A 51 -31.86 3.69 -33.73
CA GLU A 51 -32.46 2.36 -33.70
C GLU A 51 -32.04 1.58 -34.96
N SER A 52 -31.58 0.34 -34.79
CA SER A 52 -31.86 -0.74 -35.74
C SER A 52 -31.52 -2.11 -35.15
N ALA A 53 -32.49 -3.03 -35.23
CA ALA A 53 -32.40 -4.46 -34.97
C ALA A 53 -31.60 -5.22 -36.09
N PRO A 54 -31.71 -6.56 -36.24
CA PRO A 54 -30.99 -7.59 -35.51
C PRO A 54 -29.96 -8.38 -36.37
N ALA A 55 -28.98 -8.96 -35.67
CA ALA A 55 -28.21 -10.17 -35.98
C ALA A 55 -27.84 -10.50 -37.44
N GLN A 56 -26.59 -10.22 -37.83
CA GLN A 56 -25.87 -10.97 -38.87
C GLN A 56 -24.43 -11.31 -38.44
N LYS A 57 -24.03 -12.54 -38.74
CA LYS A 57 -22.70 -13.15 -38.46
C LYS A 57 -21.56 -12.31 -39.04
N PRO A 58 -20.45 -12.09 -38.31
CA PRO A 58 -19.27 -11.45 -38.87
C PRO A 58 -18.50 -12.41 -39.81
N PRO A 59 -18.15 -11.99 -41.04
CA PRO A 59 -17.19 -12.69 -41.86
C PRO A 59 -15.76 -12.50 -41.31
N SER A 60 -14.97 -13.56 -41.42
CA SER A 60 -13.55 -13.63 -41.05
C SER A 60 -12.74 -12.52 -41.72
N ARG A 61 -12.34 -11.50 -40.96
CA ARG A 61 -11.32 -10.55 -41.38
C ARG A 61 -9.95 -11.19 -41.15
N ALA A 62 -9.29 -11.58 -42.22
CA ALA A 62 -7.85 -11.80 -42.23
C ALA A 62 -7.18 -10.41 -42.11
N ALA A 63 -6.32 -10.25 -41.10
CA ALA A 63 -5.48 -9.08 -40.97
C ALA A 63 -4.32 -9.21 -41.96
N SER A 64 -4.29 -8.36 -42.99
CA SER A 64 -3.08 -8.13 -43.78
C SER A 64 -2.24 -7.08 -43.03
N VAL A 65 -1.10 -7.51 -42.51
CA VAL A 65 -0.05 -6.63 -42.01
C VAL A 65 0.77 -6.21 -43.23
N GLU A 66 0.74 -4.91 -43.57
CA GLU A 66 1.77 -4.32 -44.42
C GLU A 66 2.92 -3.87 -43.51
N GLU A 67 4.14 -4.30 -43.83
CA GLU A 67 5.37 -3.77 -43.26
C GLU A 67 5.56 -2.34 -43.75
N VAL A 68 5.44 -1.37 -42.84
CA VAL A 68 5.91 0.00 -43.06
C VAL A 68 7.35 0.04 -42.55
N GLU A 69 8.30 0.20 -43.47
CA GLU A 69 9.70 0.46 -43.13
C GLU A 69 9.82 1.92 -42.67
N ASP A 70 9.80 2.15 -41.36
CA ASP A 70 10.04 3.46 -40.76
C ASP A 70 11.55 3.81 -40.84
N GLU A 71 11.92 4.66 -41.80
CA GLU A 71 13.28 5.19 -42.03
C GLU A 71 13.68 6.34 -41.05
N ASP A 72 13.31 6.28 -39.77
CA ASP A 72 13.69 7.30 -38.76
C ASP A 72 14.59 6.75 -37.64
N ALA A 73 15.42 5.75 -37.96
CA ALA A 73 16.39 5.14 -37.03
C ALA A 73 17.78 5.82 -36.99
N GLN A 74 17.86 7.12 -37.26
CA GLN A 74 19.12 7.86 -37.19
C GLN A 74 18.94 9.17 -36.43
N HIS A 75 19.12 9.14 -35.10
CA HIS A 75 19.86 10.14 -34.30
C HIS A 75 19.81 9.77 -32.80
N CYS A 76 20.49 8.68 -32.42
CA CYS A 76 20.96 8.49 -31.03
C CYS A 76 22.47 8.37 -31.03
N ARG A 77 23.16 9.41 -31.53
CA ARG A 77 24.62 9.51 -31.41
C ARG A 77 24.96 10.11 -30.04
N ASN A 78 25.65 9.29 -29.24
CA ASN A 78 26.62 9.70 -28.22
C ASN A 78 26.09 10.42 -26.98
N ALA A 79 25.31 9.73 -26.14
CA ALA A 79 25.38 9.99 -24.71
C ALA A 79 26.54 9.17 -24.14
N GLY A 80 27.68 9.82 -23.89
CA GLY A 80 28.87 9.18 -23.34
C GLY A 80 28.56 8.48 -22.01
N LEU A 81 29.15 7.29 -21.83
CA LEU A 81 29.15 6.57 -20.56
C LEU A 81 29.65 7.51 -19.44
N PRO A 82 28.89 7.75 -18.36
CA PRO A 82 29.45 8.38 -17.18
C PRO A 82 30.45 7.41 -16.55
N HIS A 83 31.73 7.78 -16.61
CA HIS A 83 32.85 7.03 -16.06
C HIS A 83 32.90 7.18 -14.53
N ASN A 84 31.87 6.71 -13.82
CA ASN A 84 31.92 6.58 -12.36
C ASN A 84 31.02 5.43 -11.86
N PRO A 85 31.59 4.27 -11.49
CA PRO A 85 30.81 3.14 -10.96
C PRO A 85 30.28 3.34 -9.53
N GLU A 86 30.66 4.41 -8.82
CA GLU A 86 30.24 4.62 -7.41
C GLU A 86 29.11 5.65 -7.22
N SER A 87 28.51 6.17 -8.31
CA SER A 87 27.48 7.24 -8.23
C SER A 87 26.03 6.77 -8.40
N LEU A 88 25.72 5.48 -8.20
CA LEU A 88 24.40 4.89 -8.48
C LEU A 88 23.56 4.52 -7.24
N LEU A 89 23.77 5.18 -6.10
CA LEU A 89 22.99 4.92 -4.87
C LEU A 89 22.16 6.09 -4.34
N GLU A 90 21.98 7.18 -5.09
CA GLU A 90 21.07 8.25 -4.65
C GLU A 90 20.13 8.73 -5.75
N ALA A 91 18.84 8.76 -5.37
CA ALA A 91 17.71 9.42 -6.02
C ALA A 91 16.98 8.70 -7.17
N VAL A 92 16.08 7.78 -6.80
CA VAL A 92 14.72 7.76 -7.37
C VAL A 92 13.72 7.79 -6.21
N ASN A 93 13.40 8.99 -5.73
CA ASN A 93 12.15 9.26 -5.01
C ASN A 93 11.23 10.06 -5.94
N GLY A 94 10.83 9.41 -7.04
CA GLY A 94 9.83 9.91 -7.99
C GLY A 94 8.55 9.08 -7.85
N GLY A 95 7.83 9.29 -6.75
CA GLY A 95 6.52 8.69 -6.51
C GLY A 95 5.50 9.81 -6.34
N ASN A 96 5.06 10.37 -7.45
CA ASN A 96 3.95 11.32 -7.51
C ASN A 96 2.66 10.53 -7.23
N ASP A 97 2.26 10.43 -5.96
CA ASP A 97 0.98 9.87 -5.53
C ASP A 97 -0.02 10.97 -5.17
N ASP A 98 -0.31 11.79 -6.18
CA ASP A 98 -1.43 12.74 -6.20
C ASP A 98 -2.76 11.96 -6.32
N TYR A 99 -3.10 11.13 -5.33
CA TYR A 99 -4.44 10.54 -5.22
C TYR A 99 -5.15 11.07 -3.98
N PHE A 100 -5.73 12.23 -4.24
CA PHE A 100 -6.84 12.91 -3.58
C PHE A 100 -7.80 11.99 -2.80
N PHE A 101 -7.98 12.37 -1.53
CA PHE A 101 -9.14 12.17 -0.65
C PHE A 101 -10.37 11.47 -1.25
N LEU A 102 -10.65 10.24 -0.78
CA LEU A 102 -12.01 9.71 -0.72
C LEU A 102 -12.43 9.54 0.75
N ASN A 103 -13.27 10.48 1.17
CA ASN A 103 -14.30 10.44 2.24
C ASN A 103 -13.95 9.91 3.64
N LEU A 104 -13.48 10.85 4.48
CA LEU A 104 -13.73 10.86 5.92
C LEU A 104 -14.89 11.82 6.19
N ALA A 105 -16.12 11.40 5.89
CA ALA A 105 -17.33 12.18 6.18
C ALA A 105 -18.48 11.23 6.55
N ALA A 106 -18.50 10.79 7.81
CA ALA A 106 -19.69 10.49 8.60
C ALA A 106 -19.30 9.76 9.90
N THR A 107 -19.16 10.51 11.00
CA THR A 107 -19.61 10.12 12.36
C THR A 107 -19.38 11.27 13.35
N GLU A 108 -19.98 12.42 13.09
CA GLU A 108 -20.26 13.41 14.15
C GLU A 108 -21.76 13.40 14.41
N LYS A 109 -22.23 12.46 15.23
CA LYS A 109 -23.51 12.61 15.93
C LYS A 109 -23.59 11.73 17.17
N ALA A 110 -24.04 12.35 18.26
CA ALA A 110 -24.42 11.80 19.55
C ALA A 110 -23.35 11.77 20.66
N ALA A 111 -22.90 12.96 21.04
CA ALA A 111 -22.74 13.30 22.46
C ALA A 111 -24.13 13.64 23.04
N ALA A 112 -24.54 12.93 24.09
CA ALA A 112 -25.36 13.39 25.23
C ALA A 112 -26.13 12.21 25.87
N SER A 113 -25.69 11.75 27.03
CA SER A 113 -26.48 11.82 28.27
C SER A 113 -25.71 11.13 29.38
N ALA A 114 -25.33 11.94 30.37
CA ALA A 114 -24.74 11.52 31.62
C ALA A 114 -25.84 11.55 32.66
N GLU A 115 -26.15 10.43 33.31
CA GLU A 115 -26.60 10.39 34.70
C GLU A 115 -25.95 9.20 35.40
N LYS A 116 -25.50 9.46 36.62
CA LYS A 116 -24.67 8.63 37.46
C LYS A 116 -25.58 7.86 38.42
N ASP A 117 -25.52 6.53 38.39
CA ASP A 117 -25.98 5.71 39.51
C ASP A 117 -24.76 5.02 40.14
N ILE A 118 -24.50 5.41 41.39
CA ILE A 118 -23.47 4.87 42.27
C ILE A 118 -24.06 3.60 42.88
N ILE A 119 -23.60 2.43 42.42
CA ILE A 119 -23.88 1.15 43.07
C ILE A 119 -22.70 0.86 44.00
N GLU A 120 -22.93 0.95 45.30
CA GLU A 120 -22.05 0.37 46.32
C GLU A 120 -22.06 -1.14 46.15
N ILE A 121 -20.91 -1.73 45.80
CA ILE A 121 -20.72 -3.18 45.76
C ILE A 121 -19.86 -3.54 46.96
N GLU A 122 -20.46 -4.35 47.83
CA GLU A 122 -19.84 -4.92 49.02
C GLU A 122 -18.64 -5.81 48.66
N ASP A 123 -17.58 -5.62 49.45
CA ASP A 123 -16.27 -6.26 49.37
C ASP A 123 -16.39 -7.76 49.74
N GLY A 124 -16.56 -8.59 48.71
CA GLY A 124 -16.60 -10.05 48.80
C GLY A 124 -15.42 -10.66 48.07
N SER A 125 -14.24 -10.56 48.69
CA SER A 125 -13.04 -11.25 48.26
C SER A 125 -13.24 -12.77 48.25
N GLU A 126 -12.95 -13.44 47.15
CA GLU A 126 -12.24 -14.72 47.18
C GLU A 126 -11.58 -14.96 45.81
N SER A 127 -10.26 -15.06 45.86
CA SER A 127 -9.34 -15.06 44.73
C SER A 127 -9.40 -16.38 43.98
N GLU A 128 -10.01 -16.37 42.80
CA GLU A 128 -9.80 -17.43 41.81
C GLU A 128 -8.66 -17.02 40.87
N SER A 129 -7.59 -17.81 40.92
CA SER A 129 -6.38 -17.73 40.12
C SER A 129 -6.71 -17.58 38.62
N GLU A 130 -6.56 -16.36 38.10
CA GLU A 130 -6.60 -16.04 36.68
C GLU A 130 -5.47 -16.77 35.93
N GLY A 131 -5.73 -18.01 35.55
CA GLY A 131 -4.95 -18.67 34.52
C GLY A 131 -5.15 -17.88 33.23
N LYS A 132 -4.13 -17.10 32.83
CA LYS A 132 -4.00 -16.57 31.47
C LYS A 132 -4.10 -17.76 30.53
N GLN A 133 -5.30 -18.06 30.04
CA GLN A 133 -5.47 -18.99 28.94
C GLN A 133 -4.71 -18.38 27.77
N GLU A 134 -3.65 -19.05 27.34
CA GLU A 134 -2.93 -18.72 26.12
C GLU A 134 -3.94 -18.88 24.96
N GLU A 135 -4.59 -17.77 24.58
CA GLU A 135 -5.50 -17.72 23.42
C GLU A 135 -4.72 -18.24 22.22
N THR A 136 -5.18 -19.34 21.64
CA THR A 136 -4.50 -19.96 20.51
C THR A 136 -4.61 -19.06 19.27
N ASP A 137 -3.65 -19.16 18.35
CA ASP A 137 -3.67 -18.37 17.11
C ASP A 137 -4.96 -18.60 16.29
N GLU A 138 -5.58 -19.77 16.42
CA GLU A 138 -6.81 -20.16 15.73
C GLU A 138 -8.04 -19.45 16.31
N GLU A 139 -8.19 -19.42 17.64
CA GLU A 139 -9.27 -18.70 18.34
C GLU A 139 -9.19 -17.19 18.07
N LEU A 140 -7.97 -16.63 18.12
CA LEU A 140 -7.72 -15.23 17.78
C LEU A 140 -8.13 -14.92 16.33
N LEU A 141 -7.82 -15.83 15.39
CA LEU A 141 -8.19 -15.68 13.99
C LEU A 141 -9.70 -15.71 13.78
N GLU A 142 -10.43 -16.58 14.48
CA GLU A 142 -11.90 -16.64 14.43
C GLU A 142 -12.53 -15.36 14.96
N ARG A 143 -12.04 -14.85 16.09
CA ARG A 143 -12.51 -13.58 16.66
C ARG A 143 -12.27 -12.42 15.70
N LEU A 144 -11.10 -12.36 15.06
CA LEU A 144 -10.78 -11.35 14.05
C LEU A 144 -11.67 -11.48 12.81
N ARG A 145 -11.93 -12.71 12.33
CA ARG A 145 -12.79 -12.97 11.16
C ARG A 145 -14.22 -12.46 11.34
N LYS A 146 -14.76 -12.48 12.56
CA LYS A 146 -16.10 -11.92 12.84
C LYS A 146 -16.19 -10.43 12.49
N GLY A 147 -15.08 -9.69 12.58
CA GLY A 147 -15.01 -8.27 12.21
C GLY A 147 -14.74 -8.02 10.72
N TRP A 148 -14.56 -9.06 9.89
CA TRP A 148 -14.20 -8.91 8.48
C TRP A 148 -15.44 -8.88 7.60
N HIS A 149 -16.12 -7.75 7.62
CA HIS A 149 -17.29 -7.54 6.77
C HIS A 149 -16.94 -6.92 5.42
N ALA A 150 -15.78 -6.25 5.25
CA ALA A 150 -15.44 -5.55 4.01
C ALA A 150 -15.26 -6.48 2.78
N PRO A 151 -15.58 -6.03 1.54
CA PRO A 151 -15.67 -6.93 0.39
C PRO A 151 -14.29 -7.27 -0.16
N ILE A 152 -13.29 -6.46 0.19
CA ILE A 152 -11.93 -6.65 -0.28
C ILE A 152 -11.37 -8.03 0.06
N TYR A 153 -11.83 -8.65 1.16
CA TYR A 153 -11.34 -9.97 1.56
C TYR A 153 -11.73 -11.06 0.54
N GLY A 154 -12.76 -10.83 -0.29
CA GLY A 154 -13.17 -11.74 -1.37
C GLY A 154 -12.16 -11.87 -2.51
N PHE A 155 -11.22 -10.92 -2.65
CA PHE A 155 -10.13 -11.00 -3.63
C PHE A 155 -8.94 -11.86 -3.17
N PHE A 156 -8.98 -12.34 -1.91
CA PHE A 156 -7.94 -13.14 -1.29
C PHE A 156 -8.46 -14.53 -0.94
N LYS A 157 -7.54 -15.48 -0.75
CA LYS A 157 -7.88 -16.83 -0.29
C LYS A 157 -8.36 -16.77 1.17
N PRO A 158 -9.36 -17.58 1.56
CA PRO A 158 -9.90 -17.59 2.92
C PRO A 158 -8.91 -18.11 3.98
N LYS A 159 -7.84 -18.78 3.55
CA LYS A 159 -6.76 -19.27 4.42
C LYS A 159 -5.82 -18.11 4.81
N VAL A 160 -6.16 -17.42 5.89
CA VAL A 160 -5.34 -16.38 6.53
C VAL A 160 -4.52 -17.01 7.65
N LYS A 161 -3.29 -16.53 7.83
CA LYS A 161 -2.38 -17.00 8.88
C LYS A 161 -1.95 -15.82 9.75
N ILE A 162 -1.82 -16.05 11.05
CA ILE A 162 -1.13 -15.14 11.96
C ILE A 162 0.37 -15.48 11.89
N VAL A 163 1.21 -14.50 11.61
CA VAL A 163 2.65 -14.68 11.45
C VAL A 163 3.38 -13.58 12.22
N GLN A 164 4.41 -13.96 12.97
CA GLN A 164 5.35 -13.03 13.59
C GLN A 164 6.49 -12.73 12.61
N VAL A 165 6.64 -11.46 12.25
CA VAL A 165 7.66 -11.00 11.32
C VAL A 165 8.67 -10.13 12.07
N LYS A 166 9.96 -10.42 11.88
CA LYS A 166 11.06 -9.58 12.37
C LYS A 166 11.12 -8.32 11.49
N VAL A 167 10.85 -7.17 12.09
CA VAL A 167 10.96 -5.86 11.45
C VAL A 167 12.09 -5.10 12.12
N ARG A 168 12.98 -4.49 11.33
CA ARG A 168 14.04 -3.64 11.83
C ARG A 168 13.47 -2.24 12.07
N GLU A 169 13.50 -1.78 13.31
CA GLU A 169 13.09 -0.44 13.70
C GLU A 169 14.31 0.27 14.30
N GLY A 170 15.05 1.01 13.48
CA GLY A 170 16.31 1.63 13.87
C GLY A 170 17.44 0.60 14.04
N ALA A 171 18.07 0.62 15.22
CA ALA A 171 19.11 -0.35 15.60
C ALA A 171 18.52 -1.69 16.06
N ASP A 172 17.29 -1.69 16.54
CA ASP A 172 16.65 -2.85 17.17
C ASP A 172 15.81 -3.67 16.18
N THR A 173 15.70 -4.97 16.46
CA THR A 173 14.82 -5.88 15.74
C THR A 173 13.61 -6.20 16.61
N VAL A 174 12.43 -5.77 16.18
CA VAL A 174 11.17 -5.99 16.89
C VAL A 174 10.36 -7.07 16.16
N LEU A 175 9.74 -7.98 16.92
CA LEU A 175 8.79 -8.93 16.39
C LEU A 175 7.41 -8.28 16.29
N ARG A 176 6.85 -8.23 15.09
CA ARG A 176 5.50 -7.71 14.84
C ARG A 176 4.57 -8.84 14.41
N CYS A 177 3.39 -8.93 15.02
CA CYS A 177 2.35 -9.86 14.61
C CYS A 177 1.57 -9.30 13.43
N CYS A 178 1.39 -10.10 12.38
CA CYS A 178 0.63 -9.70 11.20
C CYS A 178 -0.26 -10.83 10.69
N LEU A 179 -1.36 -10.44 10.05
CA LEU A 179 -2.20 -11.31 9.25
C LEU A 179 -1.62 -11.39 7.85
N GLU A 180 -1.36 -12.60 7.38
CA GLU A 180 -0.90 -12.86 6.03
C GLU A 180 -2.04 -13.39 5.16
N PHE A 181 -2.36 -12.61 4.13
CA PHE A 181 -3.37 -12.92 3.13
C PHE A 181 -2.70 -13.38 1.84
N CYS A 182 -3.27 -14.39 1.18
CA CYS A 182 -2.79 -14.86 -0.12
C CYS A 182 -3.72 -14.36 -1.24
N CYS A 183 -3.17 -13.66 -2.23
CA CYS A 183 -3.92 -13.17 -3.39
C CYS A 183 -4.61 -14.32 -4.15
N GLY A 184 -5.90 -14.14 -4.48
CA GLY A 184 -6.71 -15.11 -5.21
C GLY A 184 -6.52 -15.07 -6.74
N ALA A 185 -5.85 -14.05 -7.28
CA ALA A 185 -5.70 -13.89 -8.73
C ALA A 185 -4.85 -15.02 -9.35
N THR A 186 -5.19 -15.43 -10.58
CA THR A 186 -4.42 -16.42 -11.34
C THR A 186 -3.02 -15.90 -11.65
N HIS A 187 -2.92 -14.67 -12.14
CA HIS A 187 -1.66 -13.95 -12.39
C HIS A 187 -1.56 -12.74 -11.46
N CYS A 188 -0.98 -12.97 -10.28
CA CYS A 188 -0.78 -11.91 -9.28
C CYS A 188 0.28 -10.91 -9.76
N LYS A 189 -0.03 -9.61 -9.66
CA LYS A 189 0.86 -8.50 -10.03
C LYS A 189 1.54 -7.84 -8.82
N GLY A 190 1.62 -8.55 -7.70
CA GLY A 190 2.32 -8.07 -6.52
C GLY A 190 3.82 -7.89 -6.76
N LYS A 191 4.46 -7.09 -5.92
CA LYS A 191 5.91 -6.81 -5.95
C LYS A 191 6.61 -7.51 -4.77
N GLY A 192 7.92 -7.72 -4.89
CA GLY A 192 8.77 -8.26 -3.82
C GLY A 192 8.99 -9.78 -3.89
N ASN A 193 9.57 -10.33 -2.82
CA ASN A 193 9.98 -11.74 -2.76
C ASN A 193 8.80 -12.72 -2.77
N ASP A 194 7.70 -12.35 -2.13
CA ASP A 194 6.47 -13.13 -2.09
C ASP A 194 5.31 -12.30 -2.68
N PRO A 195 5.23 -12.15 -4.01
CA PRO A 195 4.30 -11.21 -4.63
C PRO A 195 2.83 -11.53 -4.32
N ARG A 196 2.50 -12.79 -4.01
CA ARG A 196 1.14 -13.21 -3.68
C ARG A 196 0.75 -12.96 -2.22
N ARG A 197 1.69 -12.67 -1.32
CA ARG A 197 1.41 -12.51 0.11
C ARG A 197 1.27 -11.04 0.46
N VAL A 198 0.16 -10.68 1.08
CA VAL A 198 -0.11 -9.33 1.58
C VAL A 198 -0.22 -9.38 3.08
N ARG A 199 0.52 -8.52 3.79
CA ARG A 199 0.57 -8.50 5.25
C ARG A 199 -0.21 -7.31 5.80
N ARG A 200 -1.00 -7.56 6.85
CA ARG A 200 -1.65 -6.54 7.67
C ARG A 200 -1.17 -6.66 9.12
N TYR A 201 -0.49 -5.63 9.60
CA TYR A 201 0.06 -5.58 10.96
C TYR A 201 -1.05 -5.41 12.00
N LEU A 202 -1.00 -6.19 13.09
CA LEU A 202 -2.00 -6.17 14.17
C LEU A 202 -1.59 -5.25 15.33
N ASP A 203 -0.30 -4.92 15.40
CA ASP A 203 0.35 -4.19 16.48
C ASP A 203 0.25 -2.66 16.36
N LYS A 204 -0.01 -2.13 15.16
CA LYS A 204 -0.08 -0.69 14.91
C LYS A 204 -1.51 -0.16 15.08
N GLY A 205 -1.63 1.14 15.36
CA GLY A 205 -2.93 1.84 15.41
C GLY A 205 -3.75 1.67 14.12
N ASP A 206 -3.06 1.37 13.01
CA ASP A 206 -3.62 1.04 11.70
C ASP A 206 -4.14 -0.40 11.58
N LYS A 207 -4.45 -1.09 12.69
CA LYS A 207 -4.98 -2.46 12.69
C LYS A 207 -6.25 -2.67 11.83
N MET A 208 -7.00 -1.59 11.61
CA MET A 208 -8.20 -1.55 10.74
C MET A 208 -7.91 -1.00 9.34
N SER A 209 -6.70 -0.53 9.06
CA SER A 209 -6.35 0.00 7.74
C SER A 209 -6.32 -1.11 6.71
N MET A 210 -7.08 -0.91 5.64
CA MET A 210 -7.24 -1.86 4.54
C MET A 210 -6.45 -1.46 3.30
N LYS A 211 -5.74 -0.32 3.35
CA LYS A 211 -5.06 0.28 2.21
C LYS A 211 -4.12 -0.69 1.49
N ASN A 212 -3.34 -1.49 2.23
CA ASN A 212 -2.42 -2.46 1.63
C ASN A 212 -3.16 -3.54 0.83
N LEU A 213 -4.29 -4.04 1.35
CA LEU A 213 -5.11 -5.04 0.66
C LEU A 213 -5.80 -4.42 -0.56
N CYS A 214 -6.37 -3.21 -0.42
CA CYS A 214 -7.01 -2.51 -1.52
C CYS A 214 -6.04 -2.23 -2.66
N MET A 215 -4.85 -1.69 -2.38
CA MET A 215 -3.83 -1.42 -3.40
C MET A 215 -3.41 -2.69 -4.14
N HIS A 216 -3.25 -3.80 -3.41
CA HIS A 216 -2.91 -5.08 -4.02
C HIS A 216 -4.05 -5.61 -4.91
N ALA A 217 -5.30 -5.52 -4.43
CA ALA A 217 -6.47 -5.94 -5.19
C ALA A 217 -6.64 -5.09 -6.46
N ILE A 218 -6.49 -3.77 -6.37
CA ILE A 218 -6.55 -2.85 -7.52
C ILE A 218 -5.49 -3.23 -8.56
N ALA A 219 -4.26 -3.53 -8.13
CA ALA A 219 -3.20 -3.94 -9.05
C ALA A 219 -3.52 -5.28 -9.75
N CYS A 220 -4.07 -6.26 -9.03
CA CYS A 220 -4.30 -7.60 -9.57
C CYS A 220 -5.60 -7.73 -10.37
N TRP A 221 -6.68 -7.10 -9.91
CA TRP A 221 -8.04 -7.26 -10.45
C TRP A 221 -8.53 -6.02 -11.21
N GLY A 222 -7.91 -4.86 -10.99
CA GLY A 222 -8.31 -3.59 -11.59
C GLY A 222 -9.23 -2.78 -10.67
N LYS A 223 -9.10 -1.45 -10.77
CA LYS A 223 -9.83 -0.49 -9.92
C LYS A 223 -11.35 -0.64 -10.01
N ALA A 224 -11.89 -0.77 -11.22
CA ALA A 224 -13.32 -0.88 -11.45
C ALA A 224 -13.98 -2.10 -10.77
N LEU A 225 -13.27 -3.24 -10.68
CA LEU A 225 -13.81 -4.42 -9.98
C LEU A 225 -13.81 -4.24 -8.46
N VAL A 226 -12.79 -3.57 -7.93
CA VAL A 226 -12.69 -3.29 -6.49
C VAL A 226 -13.77 -2.30 -6.07
N GLU A 227 -13.93 -1.19 -6.80
CA GLU A 227 -14.98 -0.19 -6.52
C GLU A 227 -16.39 -0.82 -6.61
N LYS A 228 -16.64 -1.63 -7.64
CA LYS A 228 -17.92 -2.36 -7.75
C LYS A 228 -18.16 -3.32 -6.57
N ALA A 229 -17.12 -3.97 -6.04
CA ALA A 229 -17.25 -4.83 -4.88
C ALA A 229 -17.58 -4.03 -3.61
N ASP A 230 -16.96 -2.86 -3.44
CA ASP A 230 -17.25 -1.93 -2.34
C ASP A 230 -18.71 -1.43 -2.40
N GLU A 231 -19.25 -1.15 -3.59
CA GLU A 231 -20.65 -0.77 -3.78
C GLU A 231 -21.65 -1.88 -3.39
N THR A 232 -21.32 -3.14 -3.65
CA THR A 232 -22.26 -4.26 -3.41
C THR A 232 -22.54 -4.57 -1.94
N GLN A 233 -21.68 -4.10 -1.01
CA GLN A 233 -21.87 -4.39 0.41
C GLN A 233 -22.92 -3.54 1.10
N SER A 234 -23.31 -2.41 0.53
CA SER A 234 -24.35 -1.58 1.13
C SER A 234 -25.76 -2.19 1.00
N ILE A 235 -25.91 -3.34 0.33
CA ILE A 235 -27.22 -3.96 0.03
C ILE A 235 -27.61 -5.00 1.10
N ALA A 236 -26.69 -5.45 1.96
CA ALA A 236 -26.96 -6.49 2.96
C ALA A 236 -27.56 -5.97 4.30
N SER A 237 -28.10 -4.74 4.32
CA SER A 237 -28.70 -4.13 5.52
C SER A 237 -30.13 -3.63 5.31
N THR A 238 -30.82 -4.09 4.27
CA THR A 238 -32.26 -3.85 4.04
C THR A 238 -33.10 -5.07 4.40
#